data_AF-A0A1M7D5J5-F1
#
_entry.id   AF-A0A1M7D5J5-F1
#
_cell.length_a   1.000
_cell.length_b   1.000
_cell.length_c   1.000
_cell.angle_alpha   90.00
_cell.angle_beta   90.00
_cell.angle_gamma   90.00
#
_symmetry.space_group_name_H-M   'P 1'
#
loop_
_entity.id
_entity.type
_entity.pdbx_description
1 polymer ?
#
loop_
_entity_poly.entity_id
_entity_poly.type
_entity_poly.pdbx_seq_one_letter_code
_entity_poly.pdbx_strand_id
1 'polypeptide(L)'
;MPRLKLELTYDIDHSKKFTFYFTRTQLQKLHSLLSGPEPKTSKIENNYFSYHGSYLGHNTDKTHASKYSFHEDPSEIKNKIKELLLQ
;
A
#
# COMPACT_ATOMS: atom_id res chain seq x y z
N MET A 1 9.42 -12.31 -13.03
CA MET A 1 8.72 -11.05 -13.39
C MET A 1 9.49 -9.88 -12.78
N PRO A 2 9.67 -8.76 -13.50
CA PRO A 2 10.32 -7.57 -12.95
C PRO A 2 9.52 -7.04 -11.75
N ARG A 3 10.24 -6.56 -10.74
CA ARG A 3 9.66 -5.96 -9.53
C ARG A 3 9.91 -4.46 -9.53
N LEU A 4 8.88 -3.71 -9.15
CA LEU A 4 8.86 -2.26 -9.05
C LEU A 4 8.94 -1.88 -7.56
N LYS A 5 9.74 -0.85 -7.26
CA LYS A 5 9.98 -0.37 -5.90
C LYS A 5 8.93 0.68 -5.52
N LEU A 6 8.06 0.37 -4.57
CA LEU A 6 7.15 1.34 -3.94
C LEU A 6 7.68 1.69 -2.55
N GLU A 7 7.92 2.97 -2.29
CA GLU A 7 8.44 3.47 -1.01
C GLU A 7 7.38 4.35 -0.32
N LEU A 8 7.00 3.95 0.89
CA LEU A 8 6.01 4.63 1.74
C LEU A 8 6.65 5.00 3.08
N THR A 9 6.07 5.95 3.80
CA THR A 9 6.60 6.50 5.05
C THR A 9 5.69 6.14 6.21
N TYR A 10 6.24 5.70 7.34
CA TYR A 10 5.41 5.37 8.51
C TYR A 10 4.76 6.62 9.13
N ASP A 11 3.55 6.48 9.68
CA ASP A 11 2.86 7.58 10.37
C ASP A 11 3.49 7.92 11.74
N ILE A 12 3.91 6.91 12.50
CA ILE A 12 4.52 7.08 13.82
C ILE A 12 5.93 7.69 13.77
N ASP A 13 6.60 7.60 12.61
CA ASP A 13 7.96 8.08 12.39
C ASP A 13 8.12 8.49 10.93
N HIS A 14 7.82 9.75 10.65
CA HIS A 14 7.89 10.35 9.32
C HIS A 14 9.29 10.32 8.67
N SER A 15 10.33 9.97 9.43
CA SER A 15 11.68 9.79 8.88
C SER A 15 11.91 8.36 8.37
N LYS A 16 11.10 7.40 8.82
CA LYS A 16 11.28 5.98 8.54
C LYS A 16 10.46 5.55 7.32
N LYS A 17 11.18 5.17 6.27
CA LYS A 17 10.59 4.66 5.03
C LYS A 17 10.53 3.14 5.02
N PHE A 18 9.46 2.61 4.46
CA PHE A 18 9.27 1.19 4.18
C PHE A 18 9.21 0.95 2.67
N THR A 19 9.95 -0.05 2.20
CA THR A 19 10.03 -0.39 0.77
C THR A 19 9.29 -1.70 0.49
N PHE A 20 8.41 -1.66 -0.50
CA PHE A 20 7.76 -2.82 -1.10
C PHE A 20 8.32 -3.09 -2.50
N TYR A 21 8.53 -4.37 -2.82
CA TYR A 21 8.95 -4.81 -4.14
C TYR A 21 7.83 -5.62 -4.79
N PHE A 22 7.05 -4.96 -5.63
CA PHE A 22 5.84 -5.56 -6.20
C PHE A 22 6.00 -5.87 -7.68
N THR A 23 5.39 -6.97 -8.13
CA THR A 23 5.10 -7.15 -9.56
C THR A 23 4.06 -6.14 -10.02
N ARG A 24 3.97 -5.86 -11.33
CA ARG A 24 2.91 -5.00 -11.89
C ARG A 24 1.51 -5.42 -11.44
N THR A 25 1.21 -6.73 -11.41
CA THR A 25 -0.07 -7.26 -10.95
C THR A 25 -0.35 -6.98 -9.47
N GLN A 26 0.69 -7.03 -8.62
CA GLN A 26 0.56 -6.72 -7.20
C GLN A 26 0.30 -5.21 -6.99
N LEU A 27 1.00 -4.33 -7.73
CA LEU A 27 0.74 -2.90 -7.73
C LEU A 27 -0.68 -2.56 -8.22
N GLN A 28 -1.14 -3.21 -9.29
CA GLN A 28 -2.50 -3.05 -9.79
C GLN A 28 -3.54 -3.44 -8.74
N LYS A 29 -3.32 -4.55 -8.01
CA LYS A 29 -4.20 -4.95 -6.89
C LYS A 29 -4.22 -3.90 -5.78
N LEU A 30 -3.07 -3.34 -5.41
CA LEU A 30 -3.00 -2.27 -4.41
C LEU A 30 -3.72 -1.01 -4.89
N HIS A 31 -3.53 -0.61 -6.15
CA HIS A 31 -4.23 0.52 -6.73
C HIS A 31 -5.76 0.31 -6.76
N SER A 32 -6.22 -0.90 -7.10
CA SER A 32 -7.64 -1.26 -7.06
C SER A 32 -8.20 -1.26 -5.63
N LEU A 33 -7.41 -1.63 -4.63
CA LEU A 33 -7.81 -1.53 -3.22
C LEU A 33 -8.09 -0.06 -2.85
N LEU A 34 -7.17 0.85 -3.18
CA LEU A 34 -7.25 2.30 -2.89
C LEU A 34 -8.29 3.05 -3.75
N SER A 35 -8.87 2.39 -4.74
CA SER A 35 -9.93 2.94 -5.60
C SER A 35 -11.28 2.27 -5.34
N GLY A 36 -11.32 1.29 -4.44
CA GLY A 36 -12.52 0.54 -4.11
C GLY A 36 -13.29 1.15 -2.95
N PRO A 37 -14.39 0.49 -2.53
CA PRO A 37 -15.16 0.91 -1.36
C PRO A 37 -14.36 0.73 -0.07
N GLU A 38 -14.65 1.58 0.91
CA GLU A 38 -14.04 1.60 2.24
C GLU A 38 -15.05 1.13 3.30
N PRO A 39 -14.63 0.40 4.36
CA PRO A 39 -13.30 -0.16 4.58
C PRO A 39 -13.09 -1.50 3.85
N LYS A 40 -11.88 -1.77 3.36
CA LYS A 40 -11.53 -3.02 2.67
C LYS A 40 -10.11 -3.49 2.98
N THR A 41 -9.94 -4.81 3.10
CA THR A 41 -8.63 -5.44 3.32
C THR A 41 -8.32 -6.44 2.21
N SER A 42 -7.10 -6.39 1.67
CA SER A 42 -6.62 -7.32 0.64
C SER A 42 -5.24 -7.86 0.97
N LYS A 43 -5.02 -9.16 0.75
CA LYS A 43 -3.68 -9.76 0.81
C LYS A 43 -2.94 -9.51 -0.49
N ILE A 44 -1.76 -8.91 -0.40
CA ILE A 44 -0.85 -8.67 -1.52
C ILE A 44 0.52 -9.21 -1.10
N GLU A 45 0.93 -10.30 -1.74
CA GLU A 45 2.12 -11.08 -1.33
C GLU A 45 2.01 -11.55 0.13
N ASN A 46 2.94 -11.14 1.00
CA ASN A 46 3.01 -11.53 2.40
C ASN A 46 2.33 -10.53 3.34
N ASN A 47 1.82 -9.42 2.81
CA ASN A 47 1.20 -8.35 3.58
C ASN A 47 -0.31 -8.31 3.32
N TYR A 48 -1.06 -8.08 4.39
CA TYR A 48 -2.44 -7.63 4.33
C TYR A 48 -2.44 -6.11 4.35
N PHE A 49 -3.04 -5.50 3.33
CA PHE A 49 -3.25 -4.06 3.25
C PHE A 49 -4.69 -3.76 3.60
N SER A 50 -4.90 -2.79 4.49
CA SER A 50 -6.21 -2.37 4.95
C SER A 50 -6.43 -0.90 4.63
N TYR A 51 -7.46 -0.62 3.85
CA TYR A 51 -7.84 0.70 3.36
C TYR A 51 -9.13 1.15 4.03
N HIS A 52 -9.10 2.35 4.62
CA HIS A 52 -10.21 2.95 5.36
C HIS A 52 -10.58 4.34 4.83
N GLY A 53 -10.06 4.73 3.67
CA GLY A 53 -10.45 5.96 2.97
C GLY A 53 -9.54 7.13 3.13
N SER A 54 -9.28 7.49 4.38
CA SER A 54 -8.31 8.50 4.71
C SER A 54 -6.92 7.92 4.97
N TYR A 55 -6.79 6.61 5.17
CA TYR A 55 -5.49 5.99 5.45
C TYR A 55 -5.37 4.59 4.87
N LEU A 56 -4.11 4.18 4.66
CA LEU A 56 -3.71 2.83 4.31
C LEU A 56 -2.81 2.28 5.44
N GLY A 57 -3.14 1.09 5.93
CA GLY A 57 -2.28 0.32 6.82
C GLY A 57 -1.88 -1.01 6.22
N HIS A 58 -0.88 -1.64 6.82
CA HIS A 58 -0.47 -2.99 6.48
C HIS A 58 0.00 -3.79 7.71
N ASN A 59 -0.02 -5.12 7.58
CA ASN A 59 0.67 -6.05 8.47
C ASN A 59 0.78 -7.43 7.81
N THR A 60 1.65 -8.30 8.31
CA THR A 60 1.74 -9.71 7.89
C THR A 60 0.63 -10.57 8.51
N ASP A 61 0.05 -10.11 9.62
CA ASP A 61 -1.08 -10.74 10.30
C ASP A 61 -2.42 -10.12 9.85
N LYS A 62 -3.31 -10.96 9.33
CA LYS A 62 -4.66 -10.56 8.87
C LYS A 62 -5.49 -9.93 9.98
N THR A 63 -5.38 -10.42 11.20
CA THR A 63 -6.19 -9.94 12.34
C THR A 63 -5.84 -8.51 12.74
N HIS A 64 -4.62 -8.08 12.40
CA HIS A 64 -4.09 -6.75 12.67
C HIS A 64 -3.61 -6.07 11.38
N ALA A 65 -4.36 -6.20 10.28
CA ALA A 65 -3.94 -5.75 8.94
C ALA A 65 -3.66 -4.25 8.82
N SER A 66 -4.10 -3.41 9.77
CA SER A 66 -3.84 -1.97 9.84
C SER A 66 -2.85 -1.59 10.95
N LYS A 67 -2.10 -2.54 11.53
CA LYS A 67 -1.17 -2.29 12.65
C LYS A 67 -0.13 -1.20 12.34
N TYR A 68 0.33 -1.16 11.09
CA TYR A 68 1.31 -0.18 10.65
C TYR A 68 0.74 0.66 9.52
N SER A 69 0.43 1.91 9.82
CA SER A 69 -0.12 2.91 8.90
C SER A 69 0.97 3.69 8.18
N PHE A 70 0.59 4.32 7.07
CA PHE A 70 1.46 5.20 6.30
C PHE A 70 1.03 6.66 6.44
N HIS A 71 2.02 7.55 6.34
CA HIS A 71 1.82 9.00 6.33
C HIS A 71 1.17 9.48 5.05
N GLU A 72 1.54 8.88 3.91
CA GLU A 72 0.99 9.30 2.62
C GLU A 72 -0.53 9.08 2.54
N ASP A 73 -1.22 10.09 2.03
CA ASP A 73 -2.64 9.97 1.76
C ASP A 73 -2.89 8.91 0.68
N PRO A 74 -4.02 8.19 0.71
CA PRO A 74 -4.38 7.23 -0.33
C PRO A 74 -4.33 7.77 -1.76
N SER A 75 -4.56 9.07 -1.97
CA SER A 75 -4.41 9.76 -3.26
C SER A 75 -2.94 9.84 -3.72
N GLU A 76 -2.03 10.18 -2.83
CA GLU A 76 -0.58 10.23 -3.09
C GLU A 76 -0.04 8.83 -3.39
N ILE A 77 -0.45 7.83 -2.61
CA ILE A 77 -0.07 6.43 -2.85
C ILE A 77 -0.57 5.97 -4.22
N LYS A 78 -1.81 6.32 -4.61
CA LYS A 78 -2.33 6.02 -5.95
C LYS A 78 -1.47 6.65 -7.06
N ASN A 79 -1.03 7.89 -6.89
CA ASN A 79 -0.20 8.58 -7.89
C ASN A 79 1.19 7.91 -8.01
N LYS A 80 1.84 7.62 -6.88
CA LYS A 80 3.11 6.86 -6.85
C LYS A 80 2.97 5.52 -7.60
N ILE A 81 1.86 4.79 -7.39
CA ILE A 81 1.62 3.52 -8.09
C ILE A 81 1.43 3.72 -9.59
N LYS A 82 0.70 4.76 -10.01
CA LYS A 82 0.50 5.07 -11.45
C LYS A 82 1.82 5.36 -12.15
N GLU A 83 2.69 6.17 -11.55
CA GLU A 83 4.01 6.47 -12.10
C GLU A 83 4.86 5.21 -12.27
N LEU A 84 4.86 4.32 -11.26
CA LEU A 84 5.56 3.03 -11.33
C LEU A 84 5.00 2.11 -12.44
N LEU A 85 3.69 2.16 -12.69
CA LEU A 85 3.04 1.37 -13.73
C LEU A 85 3.26 1.90 -15.15
N LEU A 86 3.84 3.10 -15.32
CA LEU A 86 4.19 3.68 -16.62
C LEU A 86 5.64 3.40 -17.05
N GLN A 87 6.49 2.95 -16.12
CA GLN A 87 7.88 2.51 -16.39
C GLN A 87 7.92 1.16 -17.11
#